data_AF-A0A223KVE8-F1
#
_entry.id   AF-A0A223KVE8-F1
#
_cell.length_a   1.000
_cell.length_b   1.000
_cell.length_c   1.000
_cell.angle_alpha   90.00
_cell.angle_beta   90.00
_cell.angle_gamma   90.00
#
_symmetry.space_group_name_H-M   'P 1'
#
loop_
_entity.id
_entity.type
_entity.pdbx_description
1 polymer ?
#
loop_
_entity_poly.entity_id
_entity_poly.type
_entity_poly.pdbx_seq_one_letter_code
_entity_poly.pdbx_strand_id
1 'polypeptide(L)'
;MSKINVDTSGVMRAAKSISSYNKAIRSDFSGVESSVKSLNASWDGKASDKAIQAFFKIKDGYSEPRYTVMNNFVKYLNEQVVTGYKETEKVNKSLADFFK
;
A
#
# COMPACT_ATOMS: atom_id res chain seq x y z
N MET A 1 -15.55 -6.11 31.03
CA MET A 1 -15.35 -6.00 29.56
C MET A 1 -14.39 -4.86 29.29
N SER A 2 -13.27 -5.12 28.61
CA SER A 2 -12.34 -4.06 28.18
C SER A 2 -13.03 -3.19 27.11
N LYS A 3 -13.15 -1.89 27.35
CA LYS A 3 -13.62 -0.93 26.35
C LYS A 3 -12.50 -0.79 25.31
N ILE A 4 -12.62 -1.51 24.21
CA ILE A 4 -11.75 -1.27 23.05
C ILE A 4 -12.14 0.09 22.48
N ASN A 5 -11.26 1.08 22.66
CA ASN A 5 -11.42 2.41 22.08
C ASN A 5 -10.42 2.52 20.92
N VAL A 6 -10.92 2.55 19.69
CA VAL A 6 -10.08 2.72 18.49
C VAL A 6 -10.10 4.19 18.09
N ASP A 7 -8.90 4.82 18.10
CA ASP A 7 -8.72 6.13 17.46
C ASP A 7 -8.79 5.96 15.94
N THR A 8 -10.02 5.99 15.40
CA THR A 8 -10.27 5.89 13.96
C THR A 8 -9.58 6.99 13.17
N SER A 9 -9.37 8.17 13.77
CA SER A 9 -8.66 9.28 13.11
C SER A 9 -7.16 8.97 13.02
N GLY A 10 -6.57 8.39 14.06
CA GLY A 10 -5.20 7.87 14.06
C GLY A 10 -4.98 6.80 13.00
N VAL A 11 -5.90 5.83 12.92
CA VAL A 11 -5.86 4.77 11.89
C VAL A 11 -5.94 5.36 10.48
N MET A 12 -6.84 6.33 10.24
CA MET A 12 -6.93 7.01 8.94
C MET A 12 -5.63 7.75 8.56
N ARG A 13 -4.99 8.43 9.52
CA ARG A 13 -3.70 9.11 9.27
C ARG A 13 -2.59 8.13 8.93
N ALA A 14 -2.53 7.00 9.63
CA ALA A 14 -1.58 5.93 9.34
C ALA A 14 -1.82 5.33 7.95
N ALA A 15 -3.07 4.98 7.62
CA ALA A 15 -3.45 4.44 6.31
C ALA A 15 -3.10 5.40 5.16
N LYS A 16 -3.32 6.71 5.35
CA LYS A 16 -2.91 7.74 4.38
C LYS A 16 -1.39 7.77 4.18
N SER A 17 -0.63 7.73 5.28
CA SER A 17 0.85 7.73 5.22
C SER A 17 1.39 6.49 4.50
N ILE A 18 0.86 5.31 4.84
CA ILE A 18 1.21 4.04 4.19
C ILE A 18 0.87 4.09 2.70
N SER A 19 -0.29 4.62 2.32
CA SER A 19 -0.69 4.78 0.92
C SER A 19 0.30 5.68 0.15
N SER A 20 0.71 6.79 0.75
CA SER A 20 1.69 7.70 0.15
C SER A 20 3.04 7.00 -0.08
N TYR A 21 3.59 6.31 0.93
CA TYR A 21 4.83 5.55 0.76
C TYR A 21 4.70 4.44 -0.29
N ASN A 22 3.57 3.73 -0.30
CA ASN A 22 3.32 2.65 -1.25
C ASN A 22 3.35 3.14 -2.71
N LYS A 23 2.80 4.34 -2.97
CA LYS A 23 2.82 5.01 -4.27
C LYS A 23 4.19 5.56 -4.62
N ALA A 24 4.89 6.19 -3.68
CA ALA A 24 6.24 6.72 -3.89
C ALA A 24 7.21 5.62 -4.33
N ILE A 25 7.27 4.50 -3.60
CA ILE A 25 8.11 3.35 -3.94
C ILE A 25 7.82 2.84 -5.36
N ARG A 26 6.53 2.76 -5.74
CA ARG A 26 6.14 2.32 -7.09
C ARG A 26 6.59 3.31 -8.16
N SER A 27 6.46 4.61 -7.89
CA SER A 27 6.90 5.68 -8.79
C SER A 27 8.41 5.68 -8.98
N ASP A 28 9.17 5.54 -7.90
CA ASP A 28 10.64 5.57 -7.94
C ASP A 28 11.22 4.41 -8.77
N PHE A 29 10.52 3.28 -8.84
CA PHE A 29 10.88 2.15 -9.70
C PHE A 29 10.91 2.50 -11.20
N SER A 30 10.16 3.52 -11.64
CA SER A 30 10.20 3.97 -13.04
C SER A 30 11.55 4.59 -13.43
N GLY A 31 12.21 5.28 -12.50
CA GLY A 31 13.55 5.84 -12.68
C GLY A 31 14.61 4.74 -12.77
N VAL A 32 14.47 3.71 -11.92
CA VAL A 32 15.34 2.52 -11.97
C VAL A 32 15.17 1.78 -13.30
N GLU A 33 13.93 1.56 -13.73
CA GLU A 33 13.63 0.93 -15.03
C GLU A 33 14.25 1.70 -16.20
N SER A 34 14.12 3.03 -16.20
CA SER A 34 14.69 3.88 -17.24
C SER A 34 16.21 3.79 -17.28
N SER A 35 16.86 3.80 -16.10
CA SER A 35 18.32 3.67 -15.98
C SER A 35 18.80 2.31 -16.49
N VAL A 36 18.10 1.22 -16.16
CA VAL A 36 18.44 -0.12 -16.67
C VAL A 36 18.27 -0.21 -18.18
N LYS A 37 17.18 0.33 -18.74
CA LYS A 37 16.98 0.37 -20.21
C LYS A 37 18.08 1.16 -20.92
N SER A 38 18.64 2.19 -20.27
CA SER A 38 19.72 3.00 -20.84
C SER A 38 21.06 2.27 -20.95
N LEU A 39 21.24 1.15 -20.25
CA LEU A 39 22.49 0.37 -20.31
C LEU A 39 22.82 -0.07 -21.75
N ASN A 40 21.82 -0.35 -22.59
CA ASN A 40 22.02 -0.70 -24.00
C ASN A 40 22.72 0.39 -24.82
N ALA A 41 22.66 1.66 -24.38
CA ALA A 41 23.34 2.75 -25.07
C ALA A 41 24.86 2.77 -24.84
N SER A 42 25.34 2.16 -23.73
CA SER A 42 26.76 2.15 -23.35
C SER A 42 27.37 0.75 -23.31
N TRP A 43 26.53 -0.27 -23.33
CA TRP A 43 26.92 -1.67 -23.27
C TRP A 43 25.98 -2.48 -24.17
N ASP A 44 26.35 -2.61 -25.44
CA ASP A 44 25.61 -3.43 -26.40
C ASP A 44 26.13 -4.88 -26.42
N GLY A 45 25.21 -5.83 -26.54
CA GLY A 45 25.50 -7.26 -26.69
C GLY A 45 24.80 -8.18 -25.68
N LYS A 46 24.92 -9.49 -25.91
CA LYS A 46 24.18 -10.53 -25.15
C LYS A 46 24.32 -10.47 -23.62
N ALA A 47 25.40 -9.87 -23.12
CA ALA A 47 25.61 -9.72 -21.69
C ALA A 47 24.72 -8.62 -21.08
N SER A 48 24.56 -7.48 -21.75
CA SER A 48 23.66 -6.41 -21.31
C SER A 48 22.20 -6.85 -21.42
N ASP A 49 21.83 -7.54 -22.50
CA ASP A 49 20.49 -8.13 -22.65
C ASP A 49 20.12 -9.03 -21.46
N LYS A 50 21.04 -9.91 -21.03
CA LYS A 50 20.84 -10.77 -19.86
C LYS A 50 20.70 -9.99 -18.56
N ALA A 51 21.51 -8.94 -18.38
CA ALA A 51 21.43 -8.09 -17.19
C ALA A 51 20.10 -7.33 -17.12
N ILE A 52 19.65 -6.77 -18.25
CA ILE A 52 18.36 -6.09 -18.39
C ILE A 52 17.21 -7.07 -18.11
N GLN A 53 17.23 -8.26 -18.70
CA GLN A 53 16.23 -9.30 -18.45
C GLN A 53 16.19 -9.74 -16.98
N ALA A 54 17.35 -9.86 -16.33
CA ALA A 54 17.42 -10.20 -14.90
C ALA A 54 16.75 -9.13 -14.04
N PHE A 55 16.97 -7.85 -14.36
CA PHE A 55 16.27 -6.76 -13.68
C PHE A 55 14.75 -6.83 -13.88
N PHE A 56 14.26 -7.03 -15.11
CA PHE A 56 12.82 -7.10 -15.37
C PHE A 56 12.15 -8.25 -14.61
N LYS A 57 12.82 -9.42 -14.51
CA LYS A 57 12.34 -10.53 -13.67
C LYS A 57 12.18 -10.12 -12.19
N ILE A 58 13.14 -9.37 -11.66
CA ILE A 58 13.04 -8.84 -10.28
C ILE A 58 11.89 -7.84 -10.18
N LYS A 59 11.81 -6.87 -11.09
CA LYS A 59 10.76 -5.85 -11.08
C LYS A 59 9.37 -6.49 -11.09
N ASP A 60 9.14 -7.44 -11.98
CA ASP A 60 7.83 -8.07 -12.15
C ASP A 60 7.48 -8.99 -10.98
N GLY A 61 8.48 -9.65 -10.38
CA GLY A 61 8.29 -10.49 -9.20
C GLY A 61 8.00 -9.72 -7.90
N TYR A 62 8.46 -8.46 -7.78
CA TYR A 62 8.42 -7.77 -6.49
C TYR A 62 7.70 -6.42 -6.51
N SER A 63 7.76 -5.62 -7.59
CA SER A 63 7.26 -4.24 -7.56
C SER A 63 5.73 -4.17 -7.43
N GLU A 64 5.01 -4.81 -8.35
CA GLU A 64 3.54 -4.85 -8.35
C GLU A 64 2.94 -5.73 -7.26
N PRO A 65 3.48 -6.94 -6.98
CA PRO A 65 2.98 -7.76 -5.88
C PRO A 65 3.08 -7.05 -4.52
N ARG A 66 4.21 -6.41 -4.22
CA ARG A 66 4.38 -5.61 -3.00
C ARG A 66 3.41 -4.42 -2.97
N TYR A 67 3.23 -3.71 -4.10
CA TYR A 67 2.26 -2.61 -4.17
C TYR A 67 0.85 -3.08 -3.80
N THR A 68 0.46 -4.22 -4.37
CA THR A 68 -0.87 -4.82 -4.20
C THR A 68 -1.12 -5.20 -2.75
N VAL A 69 -0.19 -5.91 -2.11
CA VAL A 69 -0.30 -6.31 -0.70
C VAL A 69 -0.47 -5.09 0.21
N MET A 70 0.37 -4.07 0.03
CA MET A 70 0.29 -2.86 0.85
C MET A 70 -0.99 -2.05 0.58
N ASN A 71 -1.45 -2.02 -0.67
CA ASN A 71 -2.70 -1.36 -1.02
C ASN A 71 -3.91 -2.08 -0.40
N ASN A 72 -3.91 -3.41 -0.38
CA ASN A 72 -4.95 -4.21 0.28
C ASN A 72 -4.96 -3.97 1.79
N PHE A 73 -3.79 -3.83 2.41
CA PHE A 73 -3.70 -3.47 3.83
C PHE A 73 -4.26 -2.07 4.11
N VAL A 74 -3.99 -1.07 3.26
CA VAL A 74 -4.60 0.26 3.37
C VAL A 74 -6.13 0.19 3.25
N LYS A 75 -6.66 -0.63 2.32
CA LYS A 75 -8.11 -0.86 2.20
C LYS A 75 -8.68 -1.48 3.46
N TYR A 76 -8.05 -2.51 4.00
CA TYR A 76 -8.45 -3.13 5.26
C TYR A 76 -8.54 -2.12 6.41
N LEU A 77 -7.53 -1.26 6.59
CA LEU A 77 -7.53 -0.22 7.62
C LEU A 77 -8.69 0.77 7.45
N ASN A 78 -8.99 1.19 6.22
CA ASN A 78 -10.07 2.15 5.97
C ASN A 78 -11.47 1.53 6.05
N GLU A 79 -11.66 0.35 5.45
CA GLU A 79 -12.98 -0.23 5.27
C GLU A 79 -13.39 -1.08 6.47
N GLN A 80 -12.48 -1.91 6.99
CA GLN A 80 -12.83 -2.87 8.04
C GLN A 80 -12.64 -2.27 9.43
N VAL A 81 -11.54 -1.53 9.64
CA VAL A 81 -11.26 -0.94 10.96
C VAL A 81 -12.02 0.36 11.15
N VAL A 82 -11.91 1.33 10.25
CA VAL A 82 -12.54 2.65 10.45
C VAL A 82 -14.06 2.60 10.26
N THR A 83 -14.58 2.06 9.15
CA THR A 83 -16.03 1.99 8.93
C THR A 83 -16.70 1.05 9.92
N GLY A 84 -16.13 -0.14 10.15
CA GLY A 84 -16.67 -1.11 11.10
C GLY A 84 -16.80 -0.56 12.54
N TYR A 85 -15.81 0.19 13.02
CA TYR A 85 -15.89 0.84 14.33
C TYR A 85 -16.91 1.98 14.37
N LYS A 86 -16.97 2.82 13.32
CA LYS A 86 -17.94 3.92 13.26
C LYS A 86 -19.38 3.42 13.29
N GLU A 87 -19.70 2.36 12.55
CA GLU A 87 -21.05 1.77 12.57
C GLU A 87 -21.38 1.15 13.93
N THR A 88 -20.42 0.44 14.54
CA THR A 88 -20.61 -0.13 15.89
C THR A 88 -20.84 0.96 16.94
N GLU A 89 -20.07 2.05 16.91
CA GLU A 89 -20.30 3.19 17.81
C GLU A 89 -21.65 3.87 17.57
N LYS A 90 -22.07 4.00 16.31
CA LYS A 90 -23.36 4.59 15.96
C LYS A 90 -24.52 3.75 16.49
N VAL A 91 -24.49 2.44 16.30
CA VAL A 91 -25.49 1.50 16.83
C VAL A 91 -25.52 1.54 18.36
N ASN A 92 -24.35 1.56 19.02
CA ASN A 92 -24.28 1.62 20.47
C ASN A 92 -24.84 2.95 21.03
N LYS A 93 -24.59 4.08 20.36
CA LYS A 93 -25.20 5.37 20.71
C LYS A 93 -26.71 5.36 20.51
N SER A 94 -27.20 4.85 19.37
CA SER A 94 -28.65 4.79 19.12
C SER A 94 -29.37 3.88 20.10
N LEU A 95 -28.77 2.74 20.47
CA LEU A 95 -29.31 1.87 21.51
C LEU A 95 -29.32 2.58 22.87
N ALA A 96 -28.22 3.23 23.25
CA ALA A 96 -28.14 3.96 24.52
C ALA A 96 -29.13 5.11 24.62
N ASP A 97 -29.39 5.82 23.52
CA ASP A 97 -30.39 6.88 23.46
C ASP A 97 -31.83 6.32 23.44
N PHE A 98 -32.04 5.10 22.96
CA PHE A 98 -33.34 4.40 23.01
C PHE A 98 -33.70 3.88 24.42
N PHE A 99 -32.70 3.61 25.27
CA PHE A 99 -32.89 3.16 26.65
C PHE A 99 -32.84 4.30 27.69
N LYS A 100 -32.73 5.57 27.25
CA LYS A 100 -32.90 6.76 28.08
C LYS A 100 -34.33 7.24 28.04
#